data_AF-A0A2J6TC20-F1
#
_entry.id   AF-A0A2J6TC20-F1
#
_cell.length_a   1.000
_cell.length_b   1.000
_cell.length_c   1.000
_cell.angle_alpha   90.00
_cell.angle_beta   90.00
_cell.angle_gamma   90.00
#
_symmetry.space_group_name_H-M   'P 1'
#
loop_
_entity.id
_entity.type
_entity.pdbx_description
1 polymer ?
#
loop_
_entity_poly.entity_id
_entity_poly.type
_entity_poly.pdbx_seq_one_letter_code
_entity_poly.pdbx_strand_id
1 'polypeptide(L)'
;MVEKGDEAKPPNRTHIHDPRFENLPELWYKIHVLIFDLRSYQTNTGSRDRLEIIVDPSYIGSPYFTSCEVAIIKFPPNRWEQGTNNACGAYR
;
A
#
# COMPACT_ATOMS: atom_id res chain seq x y z
N MET A 1 44.80 -12.79 -12.61
CA MET A 1 44.66 -12.19 -11.27
C MET A 1 43.67 -11.03 -11.38
N VAL A 2 42.50 -11.26 -10.78
CA VAL A 2 41.41 -10.33 -10.44
C VAL A 2 40.75 -9.57 -11.60
N GLU A 3 39.61 -10.11 -12.04
CA GLU A 3 38.63 -9.36 -12.81
C GLU A 3 38.11 -8.18 -11.98
N LYS A 4 38.13 -7.00 -12.60
CA LYS A 4 37.64 -5.77 -12.00
C LYS A 4 36.11 -5.84 -12.03
N GLY A 5 35.51 -6.21 -10.90
CA GLY A 5 34.06 -6.28 -10.77
C GLY A 5 33.44 -4.93 -11.07
N ASP A 6 32.52 -4.90 -12.03
CA ASP A 6 31.64 -3.77 -12.29
C ASP A 6 30.81 -3.51 -11.03
N GLU A 7 31.17 -2.46 -10.30
CA GLU A 7 30.38 -1.96 -9.19
C GLU A 7 29.11 -1.32 -9.76
N ALA A 8 28.08 -2.16 -9.91
CA ALA A 8 26.75 -1.72 -10.28
C ALA A 8 26.27 -0.71 -9.24
N LYS A 9 26.21 0.56 -9.67
CA LYS A 9 25.53 1.64 -8.94
C LYS A 9 24.23 1.06 -8.37
N PRO A 10 24.00 1.14 -7.04
CA PRO A 10 22.77 0.62 -6.46
C PRO A 10 21.61 1.24 -7.22
N PRO A 11 20.60 0.46 -7.63
CA PRO A 11 19.49 0.98 -8.42
C PRO A 11 19.00 2.23 -7.72
N ASN A 12 19.14 3.36 -8.42
CA ASN A 12 18.72 4.67 -7.94
C ASN A 12 17.32 4.45 -7.39
N ARG A 13 17.16 4.54 -6.07
CA ARG A 13 15.90 4.25 -5.36
C ARG A 13 14.87 5.12 -6.07
N THR A 14 14.13 4.51 -6.99
CA THR A 14 13.22 5.24 -7.84
C THR A 14 12.19 5.79 -6.88
N HIS A 15 12.28 7.08 -6.61
CA HIS A 15 11.17 7.81 -6.06
C HIS A 15 10.07 7.57 -7.09
N ILE A 16 9.13 6.67 -6.77
CA ILE A 16 7.99 6.36 -7.62
C ILE A 16 7.17 7.64 -7.59
N HIS A 17 7.52 8.57 -8.47
CA HIS A 17 6.84 9.83 -8.70
C HIS A 17 5.61 9.48 -9.52
N ASP A 18 4.64 8.94 -8.81
CA ASP A 18 3.37 8.57 -9.36
C ASP A 18 2.35 9.56 -8.79
N PRO A 19 1.78 10.44 -9.64
CA PRO A 19 0.86 11.48 -9.21
C PRO A 19 -0.39 10.92 -8.51
N ARG A 20 -0.65 9.61 -8.63
CA ARG A 20 -1.72 8.90 -7.89
C ARG A 20 -1.40 8.73 -6.41
N PHE A 21 -0.12 8.69 -6.04
CA PHE A 21 0.37 8.58 -4.66
C PHE A 21 0.92 9.90 -4.12
N GLU A 22 1.19 10.89 -4.98
CA GLU A 22 1.60 12.25 -4.58
C GLU A 22 0.59 12.92 -3.64
N ASN A 23 -0.70 12.58 -3.75
CA ASN A 23 -1.77 13.08 -2.88
C ASN A 23 -2.15 12.11 -1.74
N LEU A 24 -1.43 11.00 -1.56
CA LEU A 24 -1.69 9.99 -0.53
C LEU A 24 -0.43 9.69 0.32
N PRO A 25 0.23 10.70 0.91
CA PRO A 25 1.42 10.48 1.73
C PRO A 25 1.16 9.53 2.92
N GLU A 26 -0.07 9.50 3.42
CA GLU A 26 -0.50 8.63 4.51
C GLU A 26 -0.67 7.16 4.12
N LEU A 27 -0.74 6.83 2.81
CA LEU A 27 -0.95 5.46 2.38
C LEU A 27 0.24 4.57 2.72
N TRP A 28 1.46 5.07 2.52
CA TRP A 28 2.68 4.39 2.94
C TRP A 28 2.72 4.18 4.44
N TYR A 29 2.31 5.19 5.21
CA TYR A 29 2.19 5.07 6.66
C TYR A 29 1.19 3.97 7.06
N LYS A 30 0.01 3.91 6.43
CA LYS A 30 -1.00 2.87 6.65
C LYS A 30 -0.48 1.47 6.31
N ILE A 31 0.28 1.32 5.23
CA ILE A 31 0.96 0.05 4.88
C ILE A 31 1.97 -0.34 5.97
N HIS A 32 2.77 0.62 6.46
CA HIS A 32 3.71 0.36 7.56
C HIS A 32 3.00 -0.06 8.84
N VAL A 33 1.87 0.56 9.19
CA VAL A 33 1.04 0.17 10.34
C VAL A 33 0.51 -1.24 10.17
N LEU A 34 -0.02 -1.60 9.00
CA LEU A 34 -0.50 -2.95 8.72
C LEU A 34 0.64 -4.00 8.87
N ILE A 35 1.81 -3.74 8.31
CA ILE A 35 2.98 -4.63 8.43
C ILE A 35 3.41 -4.77 9.89
N PHE A 36 3.43 -3.66 10.63
CA PHE A 36 3.74 -3.68 12.06
C PHE A 36 2.75 -4.56 12.82
N ASP A 37 1.45 -4.37 12.61
CA ASP A 37 0.42 -5.13 13.29
C ASP A 37 0.50 -6.62 13.00
N LEU A 38 0.74 -7.01 11.74
CA LEU A 38 0.95 -8.41 11.35
C LEU A 38 2.15 -9.03 12.07
N ARG A 39 3.24 -8.28 12.25
CA ARG A 39 4.44 -8.76 12.95
C ARG A 39 4.28 -8.81 14.47
N SER A 40 3.41 -7.96 15.01
CA SER A 40 3.19 -7.79 16.45
C SER A 40 1.91 -8.42 16.96
N TYR A 41 1.23 -9.25 16.15
CA TYR A 41 -0.06 -9.85 16.49
C TYR A 41 -0.09 -10.55 17.87
N GLN A 42 0.96 -11.29 18.21
CA GLN A 42 1.02 -12.04 19.47
C GLN A 42 1.49 -11.20 20.67
N THR A 43 2.14 -10.07 20.41
CA THR A 43 2.85 -9.28 21.44
C THR A 43 2.20 -7.94 21.74
N ASN A 44 1.31 -7.46 20.87
CA ASN A 44 0.59 -6.20 21.01
C ASN A 44 -0.91 -6.43 20.93
N THR A 45 -1.61 -6.18 22.03
CA THR A 45 -3.07 -6.35 22.11
C THR A 45 -3.83 -5.43 21.15
N GLY A 46 -3.38 -4.18 20.96
CA GLY A 46 -4.01 -3.28 20.00
C GLY A 46 -3.85 -3.72 18.55
N SER A 47 -2.69 -4.28 18.18
CA SER A 47 -2.49 -4.91 16.87
C SER A 47 -3.41 -6.11 16.69
N ARG A 48 -3.55 -6.93 17.74
CA ARG A 48 -4.46 -8.07 17.74
C ARG A 48 -5.92 -7.66 17.56
N ASP A 49 -6.39 -6.69 18.34
CA ASP A 49 -7.79 -6.21 18.29
C ASP A 49 -8.15 -5.68 16.89
N ARG A 50 -7.23 -4.98 16.22
CA ARG A 50 -7.44 -4.50 14.84
C ARG A 50 -7.39 -5.60 13.79
N LEU A 51 -6.65 -6.68 14.03
CA LEU A 51 -6.53 -7.81 13.09
C LEU A 51 -7.63 -8.87 13.30
N GLU A 52 -8.15 -9.03 14.52
CA GLU A 52 -9.24 -9.97 14.83
C GLU A 52 -10.56 -9.61 14.13
N ILE A 53 -10.77 -8.32 13.80
CA ILE A 53 -11.94 -7.88 13.01
C ILE A 53 -11.80 -8.15 11.50
N ILE A 54 -10.62 -8.61 11.05
CA ILE A 54 -10.32 -8.88 9.65
C ILE A 54 -10.48 -10.37 9.37
N VAL A 55 -11.47 -10.70 8.54
CA VAL A 55 -11.85 -12.10 8.24
C VAL A 55 -11.14 -12.66 7.00
N ASP A 56 -10.59 -11.80 6.14
CA ASP A 56 -9.99 -12.18 4.85
C ASP A 56 -8.45 -12.03 4.86
N PRO A 57 -7.67 -13.08 4.53
CA PRO A 57 -6.21 -12.99 4.40
C PRO A 57 -5.72 -12.01 3.31
N SER A 58 -6.58 -11.69 2.33
CA SER A 58 -6.33 -10.70 1.27
C SER A 58 -7.00 -9.34 1.56
N TYR A 59 -7.35 -9.09 2.82
CA TYR A 59 -8.12 -7.92 3.20
C TYR A 59 -7.33 -6.63 3.03
N ILE A 60 -7.86 -5.75 2.16
CA ILE A 60 -7.45 -4.36 2.02
C ILE A 60 -8.74 -3.56 2.21
N GLY A 61 -8.89 -2.95 3.38
CA GLY A 61 -10.11 -2.27 3.83
C GLY A 61 -10.00 -1.67 5.24
N SER A 62 -11.13 -1.28 5.82
CA SER A 62 -11.25 -0.73 7.18
C SER A 62 -10.76 -1.73 8.24
N PRO A 63 -9.99 -1.33 9.26
CA PRO A 63 -9.80 0.04 9.77
C PRO A 63 -8.65 0.80 9.10
N TYR A 64 -7.89 0.16 8.21
CA TYR A 64 -6.65 0.72 7.68
C TYR A 64 -6.86 1.54 6.42
N PHE A 65 -7.79 1.14 5.56
CA PHE A 65 -8.03 1.76 4.26
C PHE A 65 -9.48 2.17 4.10
N THR A 66 -9.70 3.39 3.63
CA THR A 66 -11.01 3.86 3.19
C THR A 66 -11.41 3.18 1.88
N SER A 67 -12.71 3.16 1.56
CA SER A 67 -13.19 2.56 0.31
C SER A 67 -12.54 3.14 -0.96
N CYS A 68 -12.16 4.42 -0.95
CA CYS A 68 -11.42 5.05 -2.05
C CYS A 68 -10.01 4.48 -2.20
N GLU A 69 -9.27 4.36 -1.10
CA GLU A 69 -7.91 3.82 -1.10
C GLU A 69 -7.90 2.36 -1.56
N VAL A 70 -8.90 1.58 -1.12
CA VAL A 70 -9.09 0.19 -1.59
C VAL A 70 -9.30 0.14 -3.11
N ALA A 71 -10.11 1.04 -3.67
CA ALA A 71 -10.33 1.09 -5.10
C ALA A 71 -9.05 1.41 -5.89
N ILE A 72 -8.24 2.35 -5.40
CA ILE A 72 -6.94 2.71 -6.00
C ILE A 72 -5.97 1.51 -5.97
N ILE A 73 -5.93 0.77 -4.86
CA ILE A 73 -5.04 -0.39 -4.70
C ILE A 73 -5.49 -1.58 -5.56
N LYS A 74 -6.79 -1.91 -5.52
CA LYS A 74 -7.32 -3.11 -6.20
C LYS A 74 -7.50 -2.93 -7.71
N PHE A 75 -7.72 -1.69 -8.14
CA PHE A 75 -8.01 -1.37 -9.54
C PHE A 75 -7.13 -0.20 -10.02
N PRO A 76 -5.83 -0.44 -10.22
CA PRO A 76 -4.96 0.59 -10.79
C PRO A 76 -5.39 0.92 -12.23
N PRO A 77 -5.24 2.18 -12.70
CA PRO A 77 -5.82 2.67 -13.95
C PRO A 77 -5.44 2.02 -15.26
N ASN A 78 -4.50 1.09 -15.21
CA ASN A 78 -4.16 0.18 -16.28
C ASN A 78 -5.28 -0.86 -16.56
N ARG A 79 -6.37 -0.86 -15.76
CA ARG A 79 -7.53 -1.76 -15.85
C ARG A 79 -8.85 -0.98 -15.97
N TRP A 80 -8.92 0.14 -16.71
CA TRP A 80 -10.15 0.95 -16.83
C TRP A 80 -10.77 1.07 -18.24
N GLU A 81 -10.48 0.18 -19.18
CA GLU A 81 -11.28 0.13 -20.42
C GLU A 81 -12.70 -0.41 -20.22
N GLN A 82 -13.11 -0.83 -19.01
CA GLN A 82 -14.48 -1.26 -18.75
C GLN A 82 -15.05 -0.65 -17.47
N GLY A 83 -15.69 0.51 -17.67
CA GLY A 83 -16.86 1.03 -16.95
C GLY A 83 -16.99 0.74 -15.45
N THR A 84 -16.43 1.60 -14.60
CA THR A 84 -17.07 1.93 -13.32
C THR A 84 -17.01 3.45 -13.13
N ASN A 85 -18.14 4.10 -13.33
CA ASN A 85 -18.28 5.52 -13.06
C ASN A 85 -18.28 5.73 -11.54
N ASN A 86 -17.43 6.65 -11.08
CA ASN A 86 -17.46 7.29 -9.76
C ASN A 86 -17.19 6.40 -8.54
N ALA A 87 -15.93 6.30 -8.11
CA ALA A 87 -15.60 5.77 -6.78
C ALA A 87 -14.87 6.75 -5.85
N CYS A 88 -14.34 7.88 -6.33
CA CYS A 88 -13.82 8.90 -5.42
C CYS A 88 -13.80 10.29 -6.08
N GLY A 89 -14.96 10.94 -6.10
CA GLY A 89 -15.03 12.36 -6.42
C GLY A 89 -14.66 13.18 -5.19
N ALA A 90 -13.36 13.44 -4.98
CA ALA A 90 -12.80 14.59 -4.25
C ALA A 90 -11.38 14.27 -3.73
N TYR A 91 -10.39 14.41 -4.60
CA TYR A 91 -9.11 14.99 -4.18
C TYR A 91 -8.94 16.23 -5.06
N ARG A 92 -9.47 17.36 -4.57
CA ARG A 92 -9.29 18.68 -5.17
C ARG A 92 -8.48 19.53 -4.21
#